data_AF-A0A6J4MVR1-F1
#
_entry.id   AF-A0A6J4MVR1-F1
#
_cell.length_a   1.000
_cell.length_b   1.000
_cell.length_c   1.000
_cell.angle_alpha   90.00
_cell.angle_beta   90.00
_cell.angle_gamma   90.00
#
_symmetry.space_group_name_H-M   'P 1'
#
loop_
_entity.id
_entity.type
_entity.pdbx_description
1 polymer ?
#
loop_
_entity_poly.entity_id
_entity_poly.type
_entity_poly.pdbx_seq_one_letter_code
_entity_poly.pdbx_strand_id
1 'polypeptide(L)'
;MELVILADEHIRLETNHPDEGLNIDGEPFGPLQMLATSLALCTASTIQSYAETARLNIDGLAIELLWHYVDDPYRVGSYEMTLHLPEHLPEARRRAIARAADTCTVHQTLHHSATVETAIQTFSHISVAQDEQHVHDHHHHHHDAAVHPRDETLDEEVHGDEA
;
A
#
# COMPACT_ATOMS: atom_id res chain seq x y z
N MET A 1 4.83 -5.63 2.85
CA MET A 1 3.77 -6.32 3.62
C MET A 1 2.63 -6.64 2.69
N GLU A 2 1.92 -7.73 2.92
CA GLU A 2 0.78 -8.16 2.10
C GLU A 2 -0.49 -8.21 2.95
N LEU A 3 -1.54 -7.57 2.46
CA LEU A 3 -2.88 -7.63 3.03
C LEU A 3 -3.74 -8.52 2.15
N VAL A 4 -4.31 -9.57 2.73
CA VAL A 4 -5.26 -10.45 2.07
C VAL A 4 -6.65 -10.22 2.65
N ILE A 5 -7.63 -9.96 1.80
CA ILE A 5 -9.05 -9.88 2.19
C ILE A 5 -9.63 -11.30 2.18
N LEU A 6 -9.92 -11.82 3.38
CA LEU A 6 -10.45 -13.18 3.56
C LEU A 6 -11.98 -13.22 3.46
N ALA A 7 -12.65 -12.15 3.89
CA ALA A 7 -14.07 -11.91 3.76
C ALA A 7 -14.38 -10.42 3.94
N ASP A 8 -15.64 -10.02 3.78
CA ASP A 8 -16.08 -8.62 3.96
C ASP A 8 -15.65 -8.04 5.31
N GLU A 9 -15.67 -8.86 6.38
CA GLU A 9 -15.34 -8.45 7.75
C GLU A 9 -14.05 -9.08 8.28
N HIS A 10 -13.21 -9.64 7.40
CA HIS A 10 -12.05 -10.43 7.79
C HIS A 10 -10.85 -10.17 6.89
N ILE A 11 -9.74 -9.73 7.48
CA ILE A 11 -8.48 -9.50 6.79
C ILE A 11 -7.32 -10.25 7.46
N ARG A 12 -6.26 -10.47 6.69
CA ARG A 12 -4.97 -10.97 7.17
C ARG A 12 -3.84 -10.10 6.64
N LEU A 13 -2.96 -9.67 7.53
CA LEU A 13 -1.73 -8.96 7.21
C LEU A 13 -0.53 -9.89 7.39
N GLU A 14 0.28 -10.07 6.35
CA GLU A 14 1.53 -10.81 6.39
C GLU A 14 2.73 -9.87 6.28
N THR A 15 3.73 -10.05 7.14
CA THR A 15 4.91 -9.16 7.15
C THR A 15 6.03 -9.63 6.24
N ASN A 16 5.98 -10.86 5.75
CA ASN A 16 7.07 -11.50 5.00
C ASN A 16 6.96 -11.34 3.47
N HIS A 17 6.48 -10.19 3.01
CA HIS A 17 6.37 -9.93 1.58
C HIS A 17 7.64 -9.27 1.04
N PRO A 18 8.19 -9.71 -0.11
CA PRO A 18 9.45 -9.20 -0.65
C PRO A 18 9.38 -7.74 -1.12
N ASP A 19 8.22 -7.31 -1.59
CA ASP A 19 8.05 -5.96 -2.12
C ASP A 19 7.94 -4.89 -1.02
N GLU A 20 8.39 -3.68 -1.36
CA GLU A 20 8.25 -2.50 -0.53
C GLU A 20 6.79 -2.02 -0.47
N GLY A 21 6.36 -1.53 0.69
CA GLY A 21 5.02 -0.99 0.89
C GLY A 21 3.97 -2.02 1.29
N LEU A 22 2.69 -1.64 1.10
CA LEU A 22 1.51 -2.46 1.38
C LEU A 22 0.91 -2.91 0.05
N ASN A 23 0.98 -4.22 -0.22
CA ASN A 23 0.22 -4.85 -1.29
C ASN A 23 -1.13 -5.31 -0.76
N ILE A 24 -2.16 -5.22 -1.58
CA ILE A 24 -3.53 -5.61 -1.23
C ILE A 24 -3.99 -6.66 -2.24
N ASP A 25 -4.33 -7.83 -1.74
CA ASP A 25 -4.92 -8.93 -2.50
C ASP A 25 -6.38 -9.15 -2.08
N GLY A 26 -7.26 -9.29 -3.08
CA GLY A 26 -8.70 -9.40 -2.93
C GLY A 26 -9.46 -8.07 -3.05
N GLU A 27 -10.76 -8.20 -3.33
CA GLU A 27 -11.71 -7.08 -3.45
C GLU A 27 -13.05 -7.46 -2.82
N PRO A 28 -13.82 -6.49 -2.28
CA PRO A 28 -13.58 -5.04 -2.30
C PRO A 28 -12.74 -4.53 -1.11
N PHE A 29 -11.82 -3.59 -1.37
CA PHE A 29 -11.10 -2.84 -0.33
C PHE A 29 -11.79 -1.50 -0.05
N GLY A 30 -12.43 -1.38 1.11
CA GLY A 30 -13.19 -0.20 1.52
C GLY A 30 -12.67 0.48 2.79
N PRO A 31 -13.38 1.52 3.27
CA PRO A 31 -12.97 2.29 4.45
C PRO A 31 -12.79 1.46 5.72
N LEU A 32 -13.58 0.41 5.91
CA LEU A 32 -13.51 -0.44 7.10
C LEU A 32 -12.40 -1.48 7.02
N GLN A 33 -12.13 -2.03 5.82
CA GLN A 33 -10.93 -2.82 5.57
C GLN A 33 -9.69 -1.94 5.79
N MET A 34 -9.70 -0.69 5.34
CA MET A 34 -8.62 0.26 5.60
C MET A 34 -8.45 0.56 7.09
N LEU A 35 -9.54 0.71 7.84
CA LEU A 35 -9.49 0.89 9.30
C LEU A 35 -8.88 -0.34 10.00
N ALA A 36 -9.34 -1.54 9.68
CA ALA A 36 -8.76 -2.78 10.20
C ALA A 36 -7.27 -2.92 9.82
N THR A 37 -6.93 -2.58 8.57
CA THR A 37 -5.56 -2.59 8.07
C THR A 37 -4.67 -1.61 8.83
N SER A 38 -5.19 -0.43 9.17
CA SER A 38 -4.46 0.56 9.98
C SER A 38 -4.12 0.02 11.38
N LEU A 39 -5.04 -0.74 11.98
CA LEU A 39 -4.83 -1.41 13.26
C LEU A 39 -3.77 -2.51 13.12
N ALA A 40 -3.89 -3.39 12.13
CA ALA A 40 -2.92 -4.46 11.88
C ALA A 40 -1.51 -3.92 11.62
N LEU A 41 -1.37 -2.90 10.77
CA LEU A 41 -0.08 -2.27 10.46
C LEU A 41 0.56 -1.62 11.69
N CYS A 42 -0.23 -0.84 12.45
CA CYS A 42 0.28 -0.18 13.66
C CYS A 42 0.73 -1.22 14.70
N THR A 43 -0.03 -2.29 14.86
CA THR A 43 0.32 -3.42 15.72
C THR A 43 1.59 -4.13 15.24
N ALA A 44 1.69 -4.46 13.94
CA ALA A 44 2.86 -5.11 13.36
C ALA A 44 4.13 -4.28 13.57
N SER A 45 4.09 -2.98 13.29
CA SER A 45 5.22 -2.08 13.53
C SER A 45 5.63 -2.03 15.00
N THR A 46 4.65 -1.98 15.92
CA THR A 46 4.94 -1.98 17.37
C THR A 46 5.60 -3.29 17.81
N ILE A 47 5.12 -4.43 17.30
CA ILE A 47 5.71 -5.74 17.56
C ILE A 47 7.14 -5.82 16.98
N GLN A 48 7.36 -5.32 15.77
CA GLN A 48 8.67 -5.26 15.12
C GLN A 48 9.67 -4.44 15.95
N SER A 49 9.29 -3.23 16.38
CA SER A 49 10.16 -2.40 17.25
C SER A 49 10.49 -3.07 18.59
N TYR A 50 9.50 -3.75 19.20
CA TYR A 50 9.76 -4.56 20.40
C TYR A 50 10.73 -5.70 20.11
N ALA A 51 10.53 -6.43 19.00
CA ALA A 51 11.35 -7.56 18.61
C ALA A 51 12.81 -7.14 18.35
N GLU A 52 13.03 -6.02 17.67
CA GLU A 52 14.35 -5.42 17.46
C GLU A 52 15.05 -5.14 18.80
N THR A 53 14.35 -4.45 19.72
CA THR A 53 14.86 -4.13 21.06
C THR A 53 15.18 -5.40 21.86
N ALA A 54 14.31 -6.40 21.78
CA ALA A 54 14.45 -7.67 22.47
C ALA A 54 15.38 -8.67 21.75
N ARG A 55 15.91 -8.31 20.57
CA ARG A 55 16.73 -9.16 19.68
C ARG A 55 16.05 -10.50 19.35
N LEU A 56 14.78 -10.44 18.96
CA LEU A 56 13.98 -11.59 18.57
C LEU A 56 13.82 -11.63 17.05
N ASN A 57 14.02 -12.80 16.44
CA ASN A 57 13.58 -13.04 15.07
C ASN A 57 12.08 -13.35 15.08
N ILE A 58 11.29 -12.48 14.46
CA ILE A 58 9.83 -12.61 14.30
C ILE A 58 9.41 -12.81 12.84
N ASP A 59 10.33 -13.19 11.95
CA ASP A 59 10.06 -13.50 10.55
C ASP A 59 8.95 -14.56 10.49
N GLY A 60 7.87 -14.23 9.80
CA GLY A 60 6.68 -15.07 9.71
C GLY A 60 5.51 -14.55 10.54
N LEU A 61 5.65 -13.36 11.13
CA LEU A 61 4.53 -12.67 11.76
C LEU A 61 3.40 -12.46 10.74
N ALA A 62 2.20 -12.87 11.15
CA ALA A 62 0.97 -12.46 10.49
C ALA A 62 -0.08 -12.08 11.54
N ILE A 63 -1.01 -11.22 11.13
CA ILE A 63 -2.08 -10.69 11.99
C ILE A 63 -3.39 -10.86 11.26
N GLU A 64 -4.32 -11.59 11.87
CA GLU A 64 -5.70 -11.69 11.40
C GLU A 64 -6.59 -10.75 12.21
N LEU A 65 -7.51 -10.07 11.53
CA LEU A 65 -8.52 -9.23 12.13
C LEU A 65 -9.89 -9.58 11.56
N LEU A 66 -10.74 -10.11 12.43
CA LEU A 66 -12.17 -10.22 12.23
C LEU A 66 -12.86 -9.09 13.00
N TRP A 67 -13.93 -8.51 12.47
CA TRP A 67 -14.71 -7.53 13.21
C TRP A 67 -16.20 -7.79 13.13
N HIS A 68 -16.93 -7.22 14.10
CA HIS A 68 -18.37 -7.33 14.21
C HIS A 68 -19.00 -5.95 14.32
N TYR A 69 -20.11 -5.75 13.62
CA TYR A 69 -20.89 -4.52 13.70
C TYR A 69 -21.77 -4.48 14.95
N VAL A 70 -22.05 -3.26 15.40
CA VAL A 70 -23.09 -2.96 16.39
C VAL A 70 -23.95 -1.82 15.87
N ASP A 71 -25.23 -1.86 16.20
CA ASP A 71 -26.20 -0.83 15.85
C ASP A 71 -26.23 0.30 16.88
N ASP A 72 -26.97 1.36 16.55
CA ASP A 72 -27.28 2.49 17.44
C ASP A 72 -26.07 3.12 18.17
N PRO A 73 -25.12 3.75 17.45
CA PRO A 73 -25.04 3.91 15.99
C PRO A 73 -24.32 2.76 15.28
N TYR A 74 -24.67 2.53 14.00
CA TYR A 74 -24.00 1.55 13.14
C TYR A 74 -22.51 1.83 12.99
N ARG A 75 -21.68 0.91 13.48
CA ARG A 75 -20.21 1.00 13.47
C ARG A 75 -19.58 -0.35 13.76
N VAL A 76 -18.25 -0.44 13.64
CA VAL A 76 -17.49 -1.57 14.20
C VAL A 76 -17.59 -1.54 15.73
N GLY A 77 -18.14 -2.60 16.31
CA GLY A 77 -18.28 -2.74 17.77
C GLY A 77 -17.10 -3.44 18.43
N SER A 78 -16.48 -4.39 17.73
CA SER A 78 -15.35 -5.15 18.26
C SER A 78 -14.43 -5.66 17.15
N TYR A 79 -13.15 -5.78 17.47
CA TYR A 79 -12.16 -6.51 16.69
C TYR A 79 -11.71 -7.76 17.46
N GLU A 80 -11.63 -8.88 16.76
CA GLU A 80 -10.93 -10.08 17.19
C GLU A 80 -9.59 -10.13 16.47
N MET A 81 -8.50 -9.99 17.21
CA MET A 81 -7.14 -10.00 16.67
C MET A 81 -6.43 -11.30 17.01
N THR A 82 -5.94 -11.99 15.99
CA THR A 82 -5.12 -13.20 16.15
C THR A 82 -3.71 -12.95 15.64
N LEU A 83 -2.71 -13.15 16.51
CA LEU A 83 -1.30 -13.06 16.15
C LEU A 83 -0.76 -14.45 15.81
N HIS A 84 -0.29 -14.63 14.59
CA HIS A 84 0.43 -15.82 14.16
C HIS A 84 1.92 -15.58 14.35
N LEU A 85 2.47 -16.21 15.38
CA LEU A 85 3.87 -16.07 15.77
C LEU A 85 4.68 -17.30 15.35
N PRO A 86 5.94 -17.12 14.92
CA PRO A 86 6.82 -18.24 14.60
C PRO A 86 7.01 -19.21 15.76
N GLU A 87 7.05 -20.51 15.45
CA GLU A 87 7.10 -21.57 16.47
C GLU A 87 8.37 -21.52 17.34
N HIS A 88 9.49 -21.05 16.78
CA HIS A 88 10.77 -20.95 17.49
C HIS A 88 10.78 -19.90 18.61
N LEU A 89 9.77 -19.03 18.69
CA LEU A 89 9.70 -18.01 19.73
C LEU A 89 9.39 -18.63 21.11
N PRO A 90 10.22 -18.35 22.15
CA PRO A 90 9.97 -18.83 23.50
C PRO A 90 8.61 -18.37 24.04
N GLU A 91 7.92 -19.24 24.75
CA GLU A 91 6.59 -18.98 25.32
C GLU A 91 6.53 -17.71 26.18
N ALA A 92 7.58 -17.45 26.99
CA ALA A 92 7.68 -16.22 27.78
C ALA A 92 7.73 -14.95 26.92
N ARG A 93 8.29 -15.03 25.71
CA ARG A 93 8.36 -13.91 24.76
C ARG A 93 7.05 -13.73 24.00
N ARG A 94 6.30 -14.80 23.70
CA ARG A 94 4.97 -14.71 23.07
C ARG A 94 4.02 -13.83 23.89
N ARG A 95 3.97 -14.03 25.21
CA ARG A 95 3.17 -13.17 26.11
C ARG A 95 3.64 -11.71 26.13
N ALA A 96 4.93 -11.46 25.98
CA ALA A 96 5.45 -10.09 25.90
C ALA A 96 5.12 -9.42 24.56
N ILE A 97 5.13 -10.17 23.46
CA ILE A 97 4.69 -9.72 22.15
C ILE A 97 3.20 -9.34 22.18
N ALA A 98 2.35 -10.19 22.78
CA ALA A 98 0.93 -9.88 22.93
C ALA A 98 0.71 -8.56 23.69
N ARG A 99 1.42 -8.32 24.80
CA ARG A 99 1.35 -7.04 25.51
C ARG A 99 1.83 -5.85 24.67
N ALA A 100 2.86 -6.03 23.85
CA ALA A 100 3.32 -4.98 22.94
C ALA A 100 2.25 -4.66 21.88
N ALA A 101 1.55 -5.68 21.37
CA ALA A 101 0.49 -5.52 20.38
C ALA A 101 -0.64 -4.60 20.86
N ASP A 102 -1.00 -4.69 22.15
CA ASP A 102 -2.04 -3.87 22.77
C ASP A 102 -1.65 -2.40 22.98
N THR A 103 -0.36 -2.06 22.81
CA THR A 103 0.15 -0.71 23.10
C THR A 103 0.25 0.19 21.87
N CYS A 104 -0.11 -0.31 20.68
CA CYS A 104 0.03 0.47 19.46
C CYS A 104 -0.93 1.68 19.45
N THR A 105 -0.53 2.77 18.80
CA THR A 105 -1.27 4.03 18.80
C THR A 105 -2.71 3.88 18.30
N VAL A 106 -2.93 3.07 17.26
CA VAL A 106 -4.28 2.82 16.71
C VAL A 106 -5.12 2.03 17.70
N HIS A 107 -4.57 0.98 18.33
CA HIS A 107 -5.27 0.23 19.38
C HIS A 107 -5.69 1.16 20.52
N GLN A 108 -4.77 1.98 21.02
CA GLN A 108 -5.06 2.94 22.09
C GLN A 108 -6.11 3.98 21.69
N THR A 109 -6.10 4.42 20.44
CA THR A 109 -7.10 5.35 19.88
C THR A 109 -8.50 4.71 19.86
N LEU A 110 -8.61 3.45 19.45
CA LEU A 110 -9.89 2.72 19.42
C LEU A 110 -10.40 2.40 20.83
N HIS A 111 -9.50 1.99 21.73
CA HIS A 111 -9.84 1.63 23.11
C HIS A 111 -10.32 2.83 23.93
N HIS A 112 -9.70 4.00 23.74
CA HIS A 112 -10.03 5.21 24.50
C HIS A 112 -10.99 6.17 23.77
N SER A 113 -11.29 5.90 22.50
CA SER A 113 -12.03 6.75 21.56
C SER A 113 -11.38 8.12 21.31
N ALA A 114 -11.34 8.56 20.06
CA ALA A 114 -10.92 9.92 19.70
C ALA A 114 -12.13 10.85 19.58
N THR A 115 -11.97 12.10 19.99
CA THR A 115 -12.94 13.16 19.69
C THR A 115 -12.80 13.55 18.22
N VAL A 116 -13.92 13.56 17.48
CA VAL A 116 -13.98 14.02 16.10
C VAL A 116 -14.82 15.29 16.04
N GLU A 117 -14.20 16.39 15.62
CA GLU A 117 -14.88 17.68 15.40
C GLU A 117 -15.09 17.90 13.90
N THR A 118 -16.27 18.35 13.52
CA THR A 118 -16.63 18.61 12.11
C THR A 118 -16.84 20.09 11.87
N ALA A 119 -16.15 20.64 10.87
CA ALA A 119 -16.30 22.02 10.42
C ALA A 119 -16.65 22.05 8.92
N ILE A 120 -17.48 23.02 8.52
CA ILE A 120 -17.92 23.21 7.13
C ILE A 120 -17.21 24.43 6.56
N GLN A 121 -16.55 24.26 5.41
CA GLN A 121 -15.98 25.34 4.62
C GLN A 121 -16.60 25.33 3.22
N THR A 122 -17.05 26.50 2.76
CA THR A 122 -17.60 26.67 1.41
C THR A 122 -16.62 27.45 0.55
N PHE A 123 -16.32 26.94 -0.64
CA PHE A 123 -15.48 27.62 -1.63
C PHE A 123 -16.33 28.07 -2.83
N SER A 124 -16.03 29.23 -3.39
CA SER A 124 -16.56 29.70 -4.68
C SER A 124 -15.54 29.35 -5.77
N HIS A 125 -16.00 28.82 -6.91
CA HIS A 125 -15.15 28.31 -7.99
C HIS A 125 -14.04 29.31 -8.43
N ILE A 126 -12.84 28.79 -8.69
CA ILE A 126 -11.80 29.47 -9.45
C ILE A 126 -12.25 29.53 -10.92
N SER A 127 -12.43 30.74 -11.45
CA SER A 127 -12.52 30.94 -12.90
C SER A 127 -11.12 30.76 -13.50
N VAL A 128 -10.91 29.69 -14.26
CA VAL A 128 -9.73 29.57 -15.11
C VAL A 128 -9.89 30.58 -16.24
N ALA A 129 -9.10 31.66 -16.22
CA ALA A 129 -8.94 32.51 -17.39
C ALA A 129 -8.22 31.68 -18.47
N GLN A 130 -8.91 31.41 -19.58
CA GLN A 130 -8.30 30.83 -20.77
C GLN A 130 -7.38 31.91 -21.38
N ASP A 131 -6.07 31.72 -21.29
CA ASP A 131 -5.12 32.49 -22.08
C ASP A 131 -5.04 31.83 -23.47
N GLU A 132 -5.94 32.23 -24.38
CA GLU A 132 -5.78 31.97 -25.80
C GLU A 132 -4.68 32.90 -26.34
N GLN A 133 -3.43 32.42 -26.39
CA GLN A 133 -2.38 33.08 -27.18
C GLN A 133 -1.67 32.12 -28.14
N HIS A 134 -2.15 32.22 -29.39
CA HIS A 134 -1.39 32.21 -30.64
C HIS A 134 -0.66 30.92 -31.06
N VAL A 135 -1.36 30.06 -31.81
CA VAL A 135 -0.73 29.21 -32.83
C VAL A 135 -0.28 30.13 -33.97
N HIS A 136 1.03 30.27 -34.18
CA HIS A 136 1.57 30.86 -35.42
C HIS A 136 1.33 29.90 -36.59
N ASP A 137 0.54 30.37 -37.54
CA ASP A 137 0.35 29.77 -38.85
C ASP A 137 1.63 30.00 -39.70
N HIS A 138 2.36 28.94 -39.98
CA HIS A 138 3.34 28.92 -41.06
C HIS A 138 3.04 27.78 -42.02
N HIS A 139 2.09 28.03 -42.91
CA HIS A 139 1.93 27.28 -44.14
C HIS A 139 2.92 27.74 -45.22
N HIS A 140 3.63 26.74 -45.76
CA HIS A 140 4.12 26.58 -47.13
C HIS A 140 5.45 27.24 -47.55
N HIS A 141 6.41 26.39 -47.91
CA HIS A 141 6.95 26.39 -49.29
C HIS A 141 7.23 24.95 -49.77
N HIS A 142 6.50 24.55 -50.80
CA HIS A 142 6.72 23.38 -51.64
C HIS A 142 7.99 23.54 -52.49
N HIS A 143 8.82 22.51 -52.57
CA HIS A 143 9.62 22.24 -53.78
C HIS A 143 9.66 20.74 -54.07
N ASP A 144 8.94 20.36 -55.13
CA ASP A 144 9.04 19.09 -55.83
C ASP A 144 10.17 19.18 -56.87
N ALA A 145 11.06 18.19 -56.92
CA ALA A 145 11.75 17.77 -58.13
C ALA A 145 12.34 16.36 -57.97
N ALA A 146 11.72 15.40 -58.65
CA ALA A 146 12.15 14.02 -58.82
C ALA A 146 13.45 13.88 -59.63
N VAL A 147 14.24 12.81 -59.41
CA VAL A 147 14.87 11.92 -60.44
C VAL A 147 15.34 10.61 -59.75
N HIS A 148 15.21 9.50 -60.47
CA HIS A 148 15.25 8.08 -60.08
C HIS A 148 16.69 7.44 -60.19
N PRO A 149 16.90 6.11 -60.13
CA PRO A 149 17.74 5.39 -59.15
C PRO A 149 19.05 4.82 -59.74
N ARG A 150 19.92 4.21 -58.90
CA ARG A 150 20.77 3.08 -59.32
C ARG A 150 21.38 2.27 -58.16
N ASP A 151 21.30 0.97 -58.40
CA ASP A 151 21.77 -0.25 -57.74
C ASP A 151 23.30 -0.32 -57.53
N GLU A 152 23.79 -1.42 -56.92
CA GLU A 152 25.18 -1.88 -56.69
C GLU A 152 25.75 -1.63 -55.27
N THR A 153 26.36 -2.56 -54.51
CA THR A 153 26.53 -4.03 -54.50
C THR A 153 27.40 -4.37 -53.24
N LEU A 154 27.31 -5.62 -52.75
CA LEU A 154 28.32 -6.42 -51.99
C LEU A 154 28.63 -6.00 -50.53
N ASP A 155 28.39 -6.81 -49.50
CA ASP A 155 28.86 -8.17 -49.11
C ASP A 155 30.11 -8.18 -48.21
N GLU A 156 30.07 -9.13 -47.27
CA GLU A 156 31.13 -9.71 -46.42
C GLU A 156 31.64 -8.89 -45.20
N GLU A 157 31.30 -9.26 -43.95
CA GLU A 157 31.63 -10.46 -43.14
C GLU A 157 32.99 -10.40 -42.40
N VAL A 158 33.03 -11.12 -41.26
CA VAL A 158 34.22 -11.64 -40.52
C VAL A 158 34.85 -10.67 -39.50
N HIS A 159 35.13 -11.00 -38.24
CA HIS A 159 34.97 -12.16 -37.36
C HIS A 159 35.10 -11.64 -35.91
N GLY A 160 34.49 -12.32 -34.94
CA GLY A 160 34.93 -12.28 -33.56
C GLY A 160 35.91 -13.41 -33.27
N ASP A 161 36.92 -13.14 -32.45
CA ASP A 161 37.48 -14.06 -31.45
C ASP A 161 38.42 -13.29 -30.50
N GLU A 162 38.69 -13.92 -29.36
CA GLU A 162 39.80 -13.77 -28.40
C GLU A 162 39.45 -13.34 -26.97
N ALA A 163 39.37 -14.41 -26.15
CA ALA A 163 40.01 -14.64 -24.84
C ALA A 163 39.25 -14.28 -23.56
#